data_AF-A0A660UKM5-F1
#
_entry.id   AF-A0A660UKM5-F1
#
_cell.length_a   1.000
_cell.length_b   1.000
_cell.length_c   1.000
_cell.angle_alpha   90.00
_cell.angle_beta   90.00
_cell.angle_gamma   90.00
#
_symmetry.space_group_name_H-M   'P 1'
#
loop_
_entity.id
_entity.type
_entity.pdbx_description
1 polymer ?
#
loop_
_entity_poly.entity_id
_entity_poly.type
_entity_poly.pdbx_seq_one_letter_code
_entity_poly.pdbx_strand_id
1 'polypeptide(L)'
;MAFTYFFRDMQTLKLISSVVVPVLRGQRYINVWDAGCAHGPEPYSVAMMLRENMTYMLFRNVRIYATDIDTCDQFGKTITDGVYPDNELRRSPANLREKYFVRADRPNCCRIIDEIRSRVSFVK
;
A
#
# COMPACT_ATOMS: atom_id res chain seq x y z
N MET A 1 -11.72 9.42 14.87
CA MET A 1 -10.42 9.64 14.18
C MET A 1 -9.78 8.28 13.97
N ALA A 2 -9.75 7.77 12.74
CA ALA A 2 -9.05 6.52 12.44
C ALA A 2 -7.54 6.79 12.37
N PHE A 3 -6.75 6.07 13.17
CA PHE A 3 -5.29 6.21 13.22
C PHE A 3 -4.63 4.99 12.57
N THR A 4 -3.92 5.21 11.46
CA THR A 4 -3.10 4.21 10.79
C THR A 4 -1.81 4.87 10.31
N TYR A 5 -0.78 4.07 10.06
CA TYR A 5 0.51 4.55 9.58
C TYR A 5 1.21 3.45 8.78
N PHE A 6 2.15 3.85 7.92
CA PHE A 6 2.87 2.93 7.06
C PHE A 6 3.70 1.94 7.89
N PHE A 7 3.71 0.67 7.46
CA PHE A 7 4.46 -0.41 8.09
C PHE A 7 4.15 -0.61 9.58
N ARG A 8 2.88 -0.44 9.98
CA ARG A 8 2.41 -0.52 11.38
C ARG A 8 2.89 -1.75 12.13
N ASP A 9 2.78 -2.92 11.52
CA ASP A 9 3.28 -4.19 12.05
C ASP A 9 4.23 -4.84 11.05
N MET A 10 5.50 -4.45 11.13
CA MET A 10 6.55 -4.98 10.27
C MET A 10 6.77 -6.49 10.47
N GLN A 11 6.48 -7.04 11.65
CA GLN A 11 6.66 -8.48 11.90
C GLN A 11 5.64 -9.27 11.09
N THR A 12 4.38 -8.84 11.12
CA THR A 12 3.31 -9.42 10.30
C THR A 12 3.56 -9.22 8.82
N LEU A 13 3.98 -8.02 8.39
CA LEU A 13 4.31 -7.76 6.98
C LEU A 13 5.47 -8.62 6.47
N LYS A 14 6.46 -8.96 7.31
CA LYS A 14 7.54 -9.88 6.94
C LYS A 14 7.05 -11.30 6.68
N LEU A 15 5.93 -11.73 7.26
CA LEU A 15 5.34 -13.05 6.96
C LEU A 15 4.80 -13.12 5.53
N ILE A 16 4.56 -11.98 4.87
CA ILE A 16 4.16 -11.98 3.46
C ILE A 16 5.21 -12.68 2.60
N SER A 17 6.50 -12.44 2.87
CA SER A 17 7.57 -13.02 2.06
C SER A 17 7.72 -14.53 2.27
N SER A 18 7.64 -14.98 3.53
CA SER A 18 7.93 -16.37 3.90
C SER A 18 6.71 -17.30 3.83
N VAL A 19 5.51 -16.78 4.05
CA VAL A 19 4.27 -17.59 4.13
C VAL A 19 3.37 -17.33 2.94
N VAL A 20 3.08 -16.06 2.63
CA VAL A 20 2.04 -15.71 1.66
C VAL A 20 2.54 -15.87 0.21
N VAL A 21 3.69 -15.28 -0.11
CA VAL A 21 4.23 -15.27 -1.48
C VAL A 21 4.42 -16.68 -2.05
N PRO A 22 4.97 -17.68 -1.33
CA PRO A 22 5.08 -19.05 -1.85
C PRO A 22 3.75 -19.65 -2.32
N VAL A 23 2.66 -19.40 -1.59
CA VAL A 23 1.31 -19.89 -1.93
C VAL A 23 0.76 -19.19 -3.17
N LEU A 24 1.12 -17.92 -3.37
CA LEU A 24 0.61 -17.10 -4.47
C LEU A 24 1.33 -17.32 -5.81
N ARG A 25 2.51 -17.96 -5.83
CA ARG A 25 3.33 -18.13 -7.06
C ARG A 25 2.61 -18.86 -8.20
N GLY A 26 1.67 -19.74 -7.89
CA GLY A 26 0.87 -20.47 -8.89
C GLY A 26 -0.41 -19.76 -9.33
N GLN A 27 -0.74 -18.62 -8.73
CA GLN A 27 -2.02 -17.94 -8.97
C GLN A 27 -1.93 -17.00 -10.15
N ARG A 28 -2.92 -17.09 -11.06
CA ARG A 28 -3.03 -16.18 -12.21
C ARG A 28 -3.51 -14.78 -11.80
N TYR A 29 -4.38 -14.69 -10.79
CA TYR A 29 -4.91 -13.44 -10.27
C TYR A 29 -4.83 -13.46 -8.75
N ILE A 30 -4.32 -12.39 -8.15
CA ILE A 30 -4.15 -12.27 -6.71
C ILE A 30 -5.02 -11.11 -6.24
N ASN A 31 -6.11 -11.42 -5.56
CA ASN A 31 -6.98 -10.42 -4.96
C ASN A 31 -6.72 -10.38 -3.46
N VAL A 32 -6.33 -9.21 -2.96
CA VAL A 32 -6.14 -8.94 -1.53
C VAL A 32 -7.24 -8.00 -1.09
N TRP A 33 -7.84 -8.27 0.06
CA TRP A 33 -8.83 -7.38 0.65
C TRP A 33 -8.29 -6.82 1.95
N ASP A 34 -8.22 -5.51 2.04
CA ASP A 34 -7.87 -4.74 3.23
C ASP A 34 -9.16 -4.11 3.78
N ALA A 35 -9.61 -4.60 4.93
CA ALA A 35 -10.84 -4.19 5.58
C ALA A 35 -10.54 -3.24 6.75
N GLY A 36 -11.04 -2.01 6.66
CA GLY A 36 -10.73 -0.93 7.61
C GLY A 36 -9.45 -0.17 7.28
N CYS A 37 -9.24 0.13 6.00
CA CYS A 37 -7.98 0.69 5.49
C CYS A 37 -7.69 2.14 5.94
N ALA A 38 -8.65 2.80 6.60
CA ALA A 38 -8.64 4.21 6.95
C ALA A 38 -8.14 5.05 5.77
N HIS A 39 -7.13 5.91 5.96
CA HIS A 39 -6.59 6.78 4.90
C HIS A 39 -5.56 6.11 3.96
N GLY A 40 -5.39 4.77 4.01
CA GLY A 40 -4.61 4.03 3.01
C GLY A 40 -3.17 3.57 3.30
N PRO A 41 -2.48 3.92 4.40
CA PRO A 41 -1.11 3.44 4.63
C PRO A 41 -0.93 1.91 4.68
N GLU A 42 -1.92 1.18 5.20
CA GLU A 42 -1.87 -0.28 5.30
C GLU A 42 -1.90 -1.00 3.95
N PRO A 43 -2.87 -0.75 3.04
CA PRO A 43 -2.92 -1.47 1.76
C PRO A 43 -1.67 -1.18 0.91
N TYR A 44 -1.11 0.03 1.04
CA TYR A 44 0.15 0.37 0.40
C TYR A 44 1.37 -0.35 0.98
N SER A 45 1.42 -0.52 2.30
CA SER A 45 2.49 -1.29 2.95
C SER A 45 2.46 -2.74 2.48
N VAL A 46 1.27 -3.34 2.37
CA VAL A 46 1.08 -4.70 1.83
C VAL A 46 1.50 -4.76 0.37
N ALA A 47 1.08 -3.80 -0.47
CA ALA A 47 1.46 -3.74 -1.88
C ALA A 47 2.98 -3.69 -2.08
N MET A 48 3.67 -2.84 -1.33
CA MET A 48 5.13 -2.72 -1.38
C MET A 48 5.80 -4.03 -0.95
N MET A 49 5.29 -4.69 0.09
CA MET A 49 5.84 -5.96 0.56
C MET A 49 5.62 -7.12 -0.41
N LEU A 50 4.46 -7.17 -1.07
CA LEU A 50 4.25 -8.10 -2.18
C LEU A 50 5.22 -7.80 -3.31
N ARG A 51 5.39 -6.53 -3.69
CA ARG A 51 6.29 -6.14 -4.78
C ARG A 51 7.76 -6.49 -4.51
N GLU A 52 8.24 -6.32 -3.28
CA GLU A 52 9.61 -6.67 -2.89
C GLU A 52 9.90 -8.16 -3.04
N ASN A 53 8.89 -9.01 -2.84
CA ASN A 53 9.06 -10.46 -2.76
C ASN A 53 8.53 -11.21 -3.99
N MET A 54 7.88 -10.51 -4.91
CA MET A 54 7.35 -11.06 -6.15
C MET A 54 8.13 -10.56 -7.37
N THR A 55 8.14 -11.38 -8.43
CA THR A 55 8.56 -10.91 -9.75
C THR A 55 7.55 -9.88 -10.27
N TYR A 56 8.00 -9.00 -11.16
CA TYR A 56 7.11 -8.03 -11.82
C TYR A 56 5.90 -8.70 -12.50
N MET A 57 6.12 -9.86 -13.12
CA MET A 57 5.08 -10.64 -13.81
C MET A 57 4.01 -11.22 -12.87
N LEU A 58 4.36 -11.53 -11.63
CA LEU A 58 3.38 -11.98 -10.65
C LEU A 58 2.67 -10.78 -10.02
N PHE A 59 3.42 -9.73 -9.68
CA PHE A 59 2.87 -8.52 -9.06
C PHE A 59 1.86 -7.78 -9.94
N ARG A 60 2.05 -7.77 -11.27
CA ARG A 60 1.07 -7.17 -12.21
C ARG A 60 -0.32 -7.79 -12.16
N ASN A 61 -0.47 -8.98 -11.55
CA ASN A 61 -1.74 -9.67 -11.39
C ASN A 61 -2.35 -9.44 -10.00
N VAL A 62 -1.69 -8.66 -9.14
CA VAL A 62 -2.19 -8.27 -7.82
C VAL A 62 -3.19 -7.13 -7.96
N ARG A 63 -4.31 -7.26 -7.25
CA ARG A 63 -5.27 -6.20 -6.97
C ARG A 63 -5.56 -6.19 -5.48
N ILE A 64 -5.47 -5.02 -4.88
CA ILE A 64 -5.76 -4.78 -3.46
C ILE A 64 -7.01 -3.92 -3.39
N TYR A 65 -8.07 -4.47 -2.81
CA TYR A 65 -9.31 -3.76 -2.54
C TYR A 65 -9.23 -3.24 -1.12
N ALA A 66 -9.22 -1.92 -0.98
CA ALA A 66 -9.19 -1.24 0.30
C ALA A 66 -10.61 -0.73 0.61
N THR A 67 -11.20 -1.17 1.71
CA THR A 67 -12.57 -0.81 2.10
C THR A 67 -12.58 -0.16 3.47
N ASP A 68 -13.37 0.90 3.64
CA ASP A 68 -13.63 1.51 4.95
C ASP A 68 -15.00 2.19 4.96
N ILE A 69 -15.60 2.33 6.14
CA ILE A 69 -16.84 3.09 6.33
C ILE A 69 -16.45 4.56 6.44
N ASP A 70 -16.15 5.16 5.29
CA ASP A 70 -15.89 6.59 5.21
C ASP A 70 -17.20 7.36 5.00
N THR A 71 -17.65 8.04 6.05
CA THR A 71 -18.82 8.91 5.99
C THR A 71 -18.53 10.25 5.28
N CYS A 72 -17.25 10.59 5.06
CA CYS A 72 -16.82 11.90 4.55
C CYS A 72 -16.17 11.84 3.15
N ASP A 73 -16.04 10.67 2.52
CA ASP A 73 -15.42 10.45 1.20
C ASP A 73 -14.01 11.06 1.03
N GLN A 74 -13.25 11.14 2.12
CA GLN A 74 -11.88 11.65 2.14
C GLN A 74 -10.84 10.54 1.93
N PHE A 75 -11.08 9.35 2.45
CA PHE A 75 -10.17 8.21 2.38
C PHE A 75 -10.01 7.72 0.95
N GLY A 76 -11.11 7.62 0.20
CA GLY A 76 -11.07 7.23 -1.21
C GLY A 76 -10.22 8.19 -2.07
N LYS A 77 -10.32 9.50 -1.83
CA LYS A 77 -9.51 10.51 -2.53
C LYS A 77 -8.03 10.38 -2.16
N THR A 78 -7.70 10.29 -0.88
CA THR A 78 -6.31 10.14 -0.42
C THR A 78 -5.67 8.87 -0.95
N ILE A 79 -6.40 7.74 -0.93
CA ILE A 79 -5.94 6.47 -1.49
C ILE A 79 -5.73 6.60 -3.00
N THR A 80 -6.68 7.20 -3.73
CA THR A 80 -6.57 7.34 -5.19
C THR A 80 -5.40 8.26 -5.59
N ASP A 81 -5.23 9.38 -4.90
CA ASP A 81 -4.15 10.33 -5.16
C ASP A 81 -2.79 9.72 -4.77
N GLY A 82 -2.76 8.95 -3.66
CA GLY A 82 -1.55 8.32 -3.12
C GLY A 82 -0.52 9.34 -2.64
N VAL A 83 -0.97 10.52 -2.20
CA VAL A 83 -0.13 11.63 -1.75
C VAL A 83 -0.21 11.74 -0.22
N TYR A 84 0.95 11.67 0.42
CA TYR A 84 1.07 11.69 1.88
C TYR A 84 2.11 12.74 2.34
N PRO A 85 1.90 13.40 3.50
CA PRO A 85 2.90 14.27 4.09
C PRO A 85 4.19 13.53 4.44
N ASP A 86 5.33 14.18 4.27
CA ASP A 86 6.65 13.59 4.57
C ASP A 86 6.78 13.07 6.01
N ASN A 87 6.10 13.75 6.94
CA ASN A 87 6.10 13.40 8.36
C ASN A 87 5.46 12.03 8.64
N GLU A 88 4.44 11.64 7.88
CA GLU A 88 3.80 10.32 8.02
C GLU A 88 4.71 9.19 7.54
N LEU A 89 5.62 9.49 6.61
CA LEU A 89 6.59 8.55 6.05
C LEU A 89 7.83 8.39 6.91
N ARG A 90 8.04 9.19 7.96
CA ARG A 90 9.22 9.11 8.82
C ARG A 90 9.39 7.77 9.55
N ARG A 91 8.29 7.05 9.77
CA ARG A 91 8.29 5.72 10.39
C ARG A 91 8.56 4.59 9.39
N SER A 92 8.54 4.89 8.09
CA SER A 92 8.80 3.90 7.04
C SER A 92 10.30 3.61 6.93
N PRO A 93 10.70 2.37 6.60
CA PRO A 93 12.10 2.05 6.32
C PRO A 93 12.64 2.92 5.18
N ALA A 94 13.83 3.50 5.36
CA ALA A 94 14.42 4.42 4.40
C ALA A 94 14.56 3.81 2.99
N ASN A 95 14.98 2.55 2.91
CA ASN A 95 15.13 1.82 1.65
C ASN A 95 13.82 1.67 0.87
N LEU A 96 12.70 1.45 1.56
CA LEU A 96 11.38 1.35 0.91
C LEU A 96 10.85 2.73 0.55
N ARG A 97 11.10 3.72 1.41
CA ARG A 97 10.71 5.11 1.19
C ARG A 97 11.35 5.66 -0.09
N GLU A 98 12.66 5.50 -0.25
CA GLU A 98 13.39 5.97 -1.42
C GLU A 98 12.98 5.28 -2.72
N LYS A 99 12.56 4.00 -2.63
CA LYS A 99 12.17 3.19 -3.79
C LYS A 99 10.75 3.45 -4.27
N TYR A 100 9.82 3.65 -3.33
CA TYR A 100 8.38 3.66 -3.63
C TYR A 100 7.70 5.01 -3.50
N PHE A 101 8.40 6.02 -2.99
CA PHE A 101 7.88 7.37 -2.85
C PHE A 101 8.71 8.37 -3.64
N VAL A 102 8.03 9.22 -4.40
CA VAL A 102 8.61 10.32 -5.16
C VAL A 102 8.10 11.65 -4.62
N ARG A 103 8.83 12.74 -4.85
CA ARG A 103 8.34 14.07 -4.46
C ARG A 103 7.03 14.38 -5.21
N ALA A 104 6.03 14.85 -4.47
CA ALA A 104 4.79 15.34 -5.07
C ALA A 104 4.94 16.82 -5.47
N ASP A 105 3.99 17.32 -6.28
CA ASP A 105 3.96 18.74 -6.66
C ASP A 105 3.64 19.66 -5.47
N ARG A 106 3.08 19.10 -4.38
CA ARG A 106 2.79 19.82 -3.14
C ARG A 106 4.03 19.88 -2.23
N PRO A 107 4.31 21.04 -1.60
CA PRO A 107 5.45 21.18 -0.70
C PRO A 107 5.31 20.22 0.50
N ASN A 108 6.42 19.57 0.88
CA ASN A 108 6.51 18.60 1.97
C ASN A 108 5.60 17.36 1.84
N CYS A 109 5.17 17.02 0.63
CA CYS A 109 4.42 15.81 0.34
C CYS A 109 5.21 14.88 -0.59
N CYS A 110 4.98 13.58 -0.40
CA CYS A 110 5.46 12.55 -1.30
C CYS A 110 4.27 11.81 -1.91
N ARG A 111 4.45 11.31 -3.12
CA ARG A 111 3.50 10.50 -3.85
C ARG A 111 4.04 9.09 -4.01
N ILE A 112 3.17 8.11 -3.86
CA ILE A 112 3.50 6.71 -4.14
C ILE A 112 3.64 6.51 -5.65
N ILE A 113 4.63 5.73 -6.08
CA ILE A 113 4.85 5.43 -7.50
C ILE A 113 3.64 4.71 -8.12
N ASP A 114 3.43 4.94 -9.42
CA ASP A 114 2.27 4.42 -10.14
C ASP A 114 2.20 2.89 -10.18
N GLU A 115 3.36 2.22 -10.15
CA GLU A 115 3.43 0.75 -10.10
C GLU A 115 2.69 0.17 -8.89
N ILE A 116 2.83 0.80 -7.72
CA ILE A 116 2.16 0.39 -6.49
C ILE A 116 0.75 0.96 -6.45
N ARG A 117 0.60 2.24 -6.77
CA ARG A 117 -0.69 2.96 -6.73
C ARG A 117 -1.76 2.29 -7.58
N SER A 118 -1.41 1.87 -8.79
CA SER A 118 -2.33 1.19 -9.71
C SER A 118 -2.84 -0.17 -9.23
N ARG A 119 -2.27 -0.74 -8.16
CA ARG A 119 -2.70 -2.02 -7.59
C ARG A 119 -3.70 -1.86 -6.47
N VAL A 120 -3.79 -0.67 -5.87
CA VAL A 120 -4.70 -0.40 -4.77
C VAL A 120 -5.93 0.33 -5.34
N SER A 121 -7.11 -0.15 -4.98
CA SER A 121 -8.38 0.47 -5.36
C SER A 121 -9.24 0.58 -4.12
N PHE A 122 -9.73 1.79 -3.85
CA PHE A 122 -10.70 2.00 -2.77
C PHE A 122 -12.09 1.55 -3.24
N VAL A 123 -12.75 0.75 -2.42
CA VAL A 123 -14.12 0.25 -2.66
C VAL A 123 -14.96 0.66 -1.45
N LYS A 124 -16.10 1.30 -1.72
CA LYS A 124 -17.05 1.76 -0.70
C LYS A 124 -18.11 0.69 -0.42
#